data_AF-A0A5Y9JRI4-F1
#
_entry.id   AF-A0A5Y9JRI4-F1
#
_cell.length_a   1.000
_cell.length_b   1.000
_cell.length_c   1.000
_cell.angle_alpha   90.00
_cell.angle_beta   90.00
_cell.angle_gamma   90.00
#
_symmetry.space_group_name_H-M   'P 1'
#
loop_
_entity.id
_entity.type
_entity.pdbx_description
1 polymer ?
#
loop_
_entity_poly.entity_id
_entity_poly.type
_entity_poly.pdbx_seq_one_letter_code
_entity_poly.pdbx_strand_id
1 'polypeptide(L)'
;MMANLYLMRSRSDELNTIISTNLLKNYSKIYKNIAIYCPVIYIHRVPVLQGWLEEFNINQTVKSAYGFTFREAMEEFSKDPHNFFNVILEEYEELKRKYDFVLVNSFCEFGILDGFDLSIKLAKNLNTPIAAIINDEDKLIAQKYFDHALDGRNYVLINENFNFEEVQKLKEYDFITPHRFKYELIKQSIKNKKTVVLPESNDERILKAAEILLKSKVVDLILLGDEEKIKQDATRLSLDLSAMQIMNPLNSEYNQEFTSILYEARKSKGMSLEEAKMLVQDKTYFGTLLIHTGKADAMVSGASTTTAETIRPALQLIKTKEGISSVSGIFFMGLEDQVLAFADCAVNPSPSAEQLATSAYVSAMTAKSFGLEPRIALLSYSSGDSGKGESVDLVKEALKIAKEKYPELNIDGPMQFDCAYDPKTAAKKMPNSKIAGHANVYIFPDLNAANICYKAVQRTANALAIGPILQGLKKPVNDLSRGCLVDDIVDTVILSAIQAQ
;
A
#
# COMPACT_ATOMS: atom_id res chain seq x y z
N MET A 1 17.39 4.72 20.84
CA MET A 1 18.06 3.65 20.09
C MET A 1 18.54 4.27 18.79
N MET A 2 19.78 4.01 18.35
CA MET A 2 20.25 4.58 17.07
C MET A 2 19.53 3.88 15.92
N ALA A 3 19.39 4.56 14.79
CA ALA A 3 18.88 3.95 13.59
C ALA A 3 19.80 2.82 13.13
N ASN A 4 19.23 1.77 12.53
CA ASN A 4 19.98 0.85 11.69
C ASN A 4 20.67 1.62 10.56
N LEU A 5 21.72 1.08 9.96
CA LEU A 5 22.54 1.84 9.02
C LEU A 5 22.64 1.16 7.67
N TYR A 6 22.43 1.92 6.59
CA TYR A 6 22.66 1.47 5.21
C TYR A 6 23.99 2.04 4.72
N LEU A 7 25.02 1.20 4.67
CA LEU A 7 26.37 1.56 4.26
C LEU A 7 26.52 1.40 2.75
N MET A 8 26.67 2.52 2.04
CA MET A 8 26.98 2.52 0.61
C MET A 8 28.49 2.55 0.40
N ARG A 9 28.95 1.82 -0.62
CA ARG A 9 30.37 1.62 -0.89
C ARG A 9 30.91 2.68 -1.85
N SER A 10 32.16 3.07 -1.67
CA SER A 10 32.95 3.78 -2.68
C SER A 10 33.56 2.81 -3.69
N ARG A 11 34.23 3.34 -4.72
CA ARG A 11 35.07 2.55 -5.64
C ARG A 11 36.38 2.05 -5.01
N SER A 12 36.74 2.54 -3.82
CA SER A 12 37.97 2.15 -3.14
C SER A 12 37.69 1.00 -2.17
N ASP A 13 38.12 -0.20 -2.53
CA ASP A 13 37.99 -1.39 -1.68
C ASP A 13 38.74 -1.27 -0.35
N GLU A 14 39.87 -0.58 -0.35
CA GLU A 14 40.64 -0.28 0.87
C GLU A 14 39.83 0.62 1.81
N LEU A 15 39.32 1.74 1.27
CA LEU A 15 38.50 2.68 2.03
C LEU A 15 37.24 2.02 2.59
N ASN A 16 36.56 1.22 1.75
CA ASN A 16 35.39 0.44 2.14
C ASN A 16 35.70 -0.48 3.32
N THR A 17 36.84 -1.17 3.29
CA THR A 17 37.26 -2.09 4.35
C THR A 17 37.56 -1.34 5.64
N ILE A 18 38.38 -0.29 5.58
CA ILE A 18 38.77 0.52 6.74
C ILE A 18 37.54 1.08 7.46
N ILE A 19 36.63 1.71 6.72
CA ILE A 19 35.45 2.35 7.32
C ILE A 19 34.48 1.30 7.85
N SER A 20 34.20 0.22 7.11
CA SER A 20 33.29 -0.84 7.58
C SER A 20 33.78 -1.47 8.88
N THR A 21 35.08 -1.81 8.95
CA THR A 21 35.71 -2.35 10.16
C THR A 21 35.64 -1.35 11.32
N ASN A 22 35.91 -0.06 11.08
CA ASN A 22 35.83 0.97 12.13
C ASN A 22 34.39 1.19 12.64
N LEU A 23 33.40 1.19 11.74
CA LEU A 23 31.98 1.26 12.11
C LEU A 23 31.59 0.05 12.97
N LEU A 24 31.90 -1.17 12.52
CA LEU A 24 31.60 -2.40 13.28
C LEU A 24 32.29 -2.40 14.66
N LYS A 25 33.55 -1.98 14.76
CA LYS A 25 34.25 -1.82 16.05
C LYS A 25 33.55 -0.83 16.98
N ASN A 26 33.05 0.29 16.46
CA ASN A 26 32.36 1.29 17.26
C ASN A 26 30.96 0.83 17.68
N TYR A 27 30.20 0.22 16.77
CA TYR A 27 28.88 -0.34 17.10
C TYR A 27 28.97 -1.53 18.06
N SER A 28 29.99 -2.39 17.96
CA SER A 28 30.20 -3.52 18.87
C SER A 28 30.50 -3.10 20.32
N LYS A 29 30.91 -1.84 20.54
CA LYS A 29 31.05 -1.26 21.89
C LYS A 29 29.71 -0.79 22.46
N ILE A 30 28.72 -0.56 21.61
CA ILE A 30 27.41 0.01 21.97
C ILE A 30 26.35 -1.08 22.08
N TYR A 31 26.32 -1.99 21.10
CA TYR A 31 25.32 -3.04 20.98
C TYR A 31 25.94 -4.39 21.27
N LYS A 32 25.20 -5.23 22.02
CA LYS A 32 25.63 -6.59 22.34
C LYS A 32 25.29 -7.57 21.22
N ASN A 33 24.19 -7.32 20.51
CA ASN A 33 23.71 -8.20 19.46
C ASN A 33 23.56 -7.45 18.14
N ILE A 34 24.57 -7.57 17.27
CA ILE A 34 24.63 -6.91 15.96
C ILE A 34 24.36 -7.93 14.86
N ALA A 35 23.72 -7.49 13.78
CA ALA A 35 23.63 -8.22 12.53
C ALA A 35 24.28 -7.43 11.38
N ILE A 36 24.83 -8.16 10.41
CA ILE A 36 25.17 -7.67 9.08
C ILE A 36 24.15 -8.23 8.09
N TYR A 37 23.72 -7.40 7.15
CA TYR A 37 22.82 -7.81 6.08
C TYR A 37 23.23 -7.22 4.73
N CYS A 38 23.45 -8.06 3.74
CA CYS A 38 23.71 -7.68 2.35
C CYS A 38 22.47 -8.05 1.52
N PRO A 39 21.56 -7.11 1.19
CA PRO A 39 20.35 -7.45 0.43
C PRO A 39 20.67 -8.16 -0.88
N VAL A 40 21.75 -7.73 -1.52
CA VAL A 40 22.38 -8.38 -2.67
C VAL A 40 23.87 -8.57 -2.37
N ILE A 41 24.49 -9.63 -2.87
CA ILE A 41 25.93 -9.87 -2.71
C ILE A 41 26.55 -10.51 -3.95
N TYR A 42 27.77 -10.13 -4.30
CA TYR A 42 28.55 -10.90 -5.28
C TYR A 42 29.13 -12.16 -4.64
N ILE A 43 29.03 -13.31 -5.32
CA ILE A 43 29.47 -14.62 -4.78
C ILE A 43 30.91 -14.57 -4.25
N HIS A 44 31.83 -13.90 -4.94
CA HIS A 44 33.23 -13.78 -4.52
C HIS A 44 33.43 -12.97 -3.23
N ARG A 45 32.43 -12.21 -2.77
CA ARG A 45 32.46 -11.45 -1.51
C ARG A 45 31.88 -12.22 -0.32
N VAL A 46 31.25 -13.39 -0.54
CA VAL A 46 30.70 -14.22 0.55
C VAL A 46 31.77 -14.63 1.58
N PRO A 47 33.01 -15.01 1.18
CA PRO A 47 34.07 -15.29 2.16
C PRO A 47 34.47 -14.07 2.99
N VAL A 48 34.41 -12.86 2.43
CA VAL A 48 34.71 -11.62 3.15
C VAL A 48 33.63 -11.35 4.20
N LEU A 49 32.35 -11.55 3.85
CA LEU A 49 31.23 -11.46 4.79
C LEU A 49 31.39 -12.47 5.93
N GLN A 50 31.73 -13.72 5.62
CA GLN A 50 32.00 -14.73 6.64
C GLN A 50 33.14 -14.32 7.59
N GLY A 51 34.25 -13.80 7.04
CA GLY A 51 35.36 -13.29 7.84
C GLY A 51 34.95 -12.19 8.82
N TRP A 52 34.06 -11.28 8.41
CA TRP A 52 33.52 -10.27 9.33
C TRP A 52 32.63 -10.86 10.42
N LEU A 53 31.80 -11.87 10.11
CA LEU A 53 30.98 -12.52 11.14
C LEU A 53 31.87 -13.17 12.22
N GLU A 54 32.98 -13.80 11.80
CA GLU A 54 33.95 -14.43 12.68
C GLU A 54 34.77 -13.40 13.48
N GLU A 55 35.35 -12.39 12.82
CA GLU A 55 36.18 -11.34 13.44
C GLU A 55 35.44 -10.59 14.55
N PHE A 56 34.16 -10.30 14.33
CA PHE A 56 33.33 -9.54 15.25
C PHE A 56 32.46 -10.39 16.19
N ASN A 57 32.61 -11.72 16.16
CA ASN A 57 31.80 -12.67 16.94
C ASN A 57 30.28 -12.45 16.76
N ILE A 58 29.84 -12.18 15.53
CA ILE A 58 28.43 -11.96 15.21
C ILE A 58 27.73 -13.31 15.09
N ASN A 59 26.71 -13.54 15.92
CA ASN A 59 25.96 -14.79 15.98
C ASN A 59 24.93 -14.94 14.83
N GLN A 60 25.40 -14.88 13.58
CA GLN A 60 24.60 -15.11 12.38
C GLN A 60 25.20 -16.25 11.55
N THR A 61 24.35 -16.98 10.84
CA THR A 61 24.84 -17.84 9.75
C THR A 61 25.15 -16.97 8.54
N VAL A 62 26.15 -17.35 7.74
CA VAL A 62 26.51 -16.63 6.51
C VAL A 62 25.29 -16.45 5.59
N LYS A 63 24.43 -17.47 5.46
CA LYS A 63 23.23 -17.36 4.63
C LYS A 63 22.21 -16.35 5.16
N SER A 64 22.06 -16.23 6.49
CA SER A 64 21.16 -15.22 7.08
C SER A 64 21.68 -13.78 6.95
N ALA A 65 22.95 -13.61 6.55
CA ALA A 65 23.57 -12.31 6.37
C ALA A 65 23.47 -11.76 4.93
N TYR A 66 22.84 -12.48 4.00
CA TYR A 66 22.51 -11.95 2.67
C TYR A 66 21.22 -12.52 2.08
N GLY A 67 20.49 -11.69 1.34
CA GLY A 67 19.27 -12.10 0.64
C GLY A 67 19.57 -12.86 -0.63
N PHE A 68 19.97 -12.13 -1.68
CA PHE A 68 20.25 -12.69 -2.99
C PHE A 68 21.74 -12.61 -3.35
N THR A 69 22.25 -13.61 -4.04
CA THR A 69 23.43 -13.37 -4.89
C THR A 69 23.06 -12.43 -6.03
N PHE A 70 24.03 -11.71 -6.60
CA PHE A 70 23.76 -10.78 -7.71
C PHE A 70 23.01 -11.44 -8.88
N ARG A 71 23.33 -12.70 -9.19
CA ARG A 71 22.64 -13.46 -10.25
C ARG A 71 21.19 -13.76 -9.89
N GLU A 72 20.95 -14.25 -8.67
CA GLU A 72 19.58 -14.51 -8.19
C GLU A 72 18.76 -13.21 -8.12
N ALA A 73 19.38 -12.11 -7.70
CA ALA A 73 18.74 -10.79 -7.67
C ALA A 73 18.30 -10.35 -9.07
N MET A 74 19.18 -10.51 -10.08
CA MET A 74 18.85 -10.21 -11.48
C MET A 74 17.71 -11.09 -12.01
N GLU A 75 17.75 -12.39 -11.74
CA GLU A 75 16.72 -13.35 -12.17
C GLU A 75 15.37 -13.03 -11.52
N GLU A 76 15.34 -12.78 -10.21
CA GLU A 76 14.12 -12.48 -9.48
C GLU A 76 13.57 -11.10 -9.80
N PHE A 77 14.40 -10.06 -9.84
CA PHE A 77 13.95 -8.70 -10.16
C PHE A 77 13.39 -8.61 -11.59
N SER A 78 13.94 -9.37 -12.54
CA SER A 78 13.43 -9.40 -13.92
C SER A 78 12.09 -10.14 -14.04
N LYS A 79 11.83 -11.08 -13.12
CA LYS A 79 10.61 -11.91 -13.11
C LYS A 79 9.49 -11.25 -12.32
N ASP A 80 9.79 -10.81 -11.10
CA ASP A 80 8.87 -10.20 -10.15
C ASP A 80 9.63 -9.22 -9.22
N PRO A 81 9.70 -7.93 -9.60
CA PRO A 81 10.29 -6.90 -8.75
C PRO A 81 9.63 -6.81 -7.36
N HIS A 82 8.32 -7.09 -7.25
CA HIS A 82 7.63 -7.02 -5.97
C HIS A 82 8.12 -8.12 -5.04
N ASN A 83 8.27 -9.35 -5.52
CA ASN A 83 8.80 -10.43 -4.72
C ASN A 83 10.26 -10.20 -4.31
N PHE A 84 11.09 -9.65 -5.20
CA PHE A 84 12.47 -9.27 -4.88
C PHE A 84 12.54 -8.34 -3.64
N PHE A 85 11.77 -7.25 -3.64
CA PHE A 85 11.74 -6.34 -2.49
C PHE A 85 11.09 -6.97 -1.26
N ASN A 86 10.05 -7.79 -1.43
CA ASN A 86 9.34 -8.44 -0.34
C ASN A 86 10.22 -9.42 0.44
N VAL A 87 11.03 -10.24 -0.25
CA VAL A 87 11.99 -11.15 0.40
C VAL A 87 12.99 -10.38 1.23
N ILE A 88 13.58 -9.33 0.66
CA ILE A 88 14.55 -8.46 1.34
C ILE A 88 13.93 -7.79 2.57
N LEU A 89 12.70 -7.30 2.45
CA LEU A 89 11.97 -6.69 3.55
C LEU A 89 11.69 -7.68 4.69
N GLU A 90 11.21 -8.89 4.39
CA GLU A 90 10.93 -9.89 5.43
C GLU A 90 12.21 -10.33 6.15
N GLU A 91 13.29 -10.60 5.42
CA GLU A 91 14.57 -10.96 6.01
C GLU A 91 15.12 -9.84 6.91
N TYR A 92 15.07 -8.58 6.43
CA TYR A 92 15.51 -7.44 7.21
C TYR A 92 14.68 -7.23 8.48
N GLU A 93 13.35 -7.32 8.39
CA GLU A 93 12.47 -7.19 9.55
C GLU A 93 12.64 -8.36 10.54
N GLU A 94 12.96 -9.56 10.06
CA GLU A 94 13.37 -10.66 10.94
C GLU A 94 14.66 -10.36 11.69
N LEU A 95 15.66 -9.75 11.04
CA LEU A 95 16.89 -9.34 11.69
C LEU A 95 16.63 -8.24 12.72
N LYS A 96 15.82 -7.22 12.39
CA LYS A 96 15.41 -6.17 13.35
C LYS A 96 14.70 -6.73 14.59
N ARG A 97 13.98 -7.85 14.46
CA ARG A 97 13.35 -8.53 15.60
C ARG A 97 14.34 -9.31 16.48
N LYS A 98 15.44 -9.80 15.89
CA LYS A 98 16.41 -10.69 16.55
C LYS A 98 17.63 -9.94 17.11
N TYR A 99 18.00 -8.81 16.52
CA TYR A 99 19.24 -8.07 16.81
C TYR A 99 18.96 -6.63 17.25
N ASP A 100 19.85 -6.06 18.05
CA ASP A 100 19.73 -4.68 18.57
C ASP A 100 20.07 -3.64 17.49
N PHE A 101 20.87 -4.04 16.50
CA PHE A 101 21.32 -3.19 15.40
C PHE A 101 21.65 -4.03 14.17
N VAL A 102 21.25 -3.54 13.00
CA VAL A 102 21.53 -4.16 11.69
C VAL A 102 22.34 -3.17 10.85
N LEU A 103 23.56 -3.58 10.48
CA LEU A 103 24.36 -2.92 9.46
C LEU A 103 24.01 -3.51 8.09
N VAL A 104 23.28 -2.74 7.28
CA VAL A 104 22.97 -3.10 5.90
C VAL A 104 24.12 -2.66 5.00
N ASN A 105 24.75 -3.59 4.28
CA ASN A 105 25.87 -3.28 3.39
C ASN A 105 25.42 -3.34 1.93
N SER A 106 25.71 -2.28 1.17
CA SER A 106 25.40 -2.25 -0.25
C SER A 106 26.29 -3.21 -1.05
N PHE A 107 25.75 -3.75 -2.13
CA PHE A 107 26.51 -4.54 -3.11
C PHE A 107 27.21 -3.67 -4.15
N CYS A 108 26.78 -2.42 -4.31
CA CYS A 108 27.20 -1.55 -5.40
C CYS A 108 28.08 -0.40 -4.91
N GLU A 109 29.02 0.00 -5.77
CA GLU A 109 29.96 1.08 -5.53
C GLU A 109 29.45 2.37 -6.16
N PHE A 110 29.82 3.51 -5.56
CA PHE A 110 29.50 4.82 -6.10
C PHE A 110 29.94 4.99 -7.56
N GLY A 111 29.07 5.58 -8.37
CA GLY A 111 29.35 5.88 -9.79
C GLY A 111 29.06 4.75 -10.77
N ILE A 112 28.38 3.69 -10.36
CA ILE A 112 27.61 2.80 -11.25
C ILE A 112 26.15 3.23 -11.15
N LEU A 113 25.66 3.95 -12.17
CA LEU A 113 24.36 4.67 -12.11
C LEU A 113 23.20 3.76 -11.68
N ASP A 114 22.97 2.65 -12.38
CA ASP A 114 21.82 1.77 -12.11
C ASP A 114 21.90 1.06 -10.75
N GLY A 115 23.10 0.63 -10.34
CA GLY A 115 23.29 -0.09 -9.07
C GLY A 115 23.24 0.83 -7.85
N PHE A 116 23.63 2.10 -8.02
CA PHE A 116 23.51 3.12 -7.00
C PHE A 116 22.03 3.48 -6.73
N ASP A 117 21.23 3.63 -7.80
CA ASP A 117 19.78 3.83 -7.70
C ASP A 117 19.07 2.68 -6.99
N LEU A 118 19.42 1.43 -7.31
CA LEU A 118 18.86 0.28 -6.62
C LEU A 118 19.21 0.29 -5.13
N SER A 119 20.43 0.67 -4.77
CA SER A 119 20.87 0.76 -3.38
C SER A 119 20.09 1.82 -2.58
N ILE A 120 19.81 2.97 -3.19
CA ILE A 120 18.94 3.98 -2.55
C ILE A 120 17.52 3.47 -2.43
N LYS A 121 16.96 2.85 -3.48
CA LYS A 121 15.62 2.23 -3.42
C LYS A 121 15.54 1.19 -2.30
N LEU A 122 16.56 0.36 -2.14
CA LEU A 122 16.64 -0.58 -1.02
C LEU A 122 16.65 0.15 0.32
N ALA A 123 17.51 1.16 0.52
CA ALA A 123 17.56 1.94 1.75
C ALA A 123 16.21 2.59 2.11
N LYS A 124 15.50 3.13 1.11
CA LYS A 124 14.15 3.70 1.25
C LYS A 124 13.13 2.64 1.68
N ASN A 125 13.11 1.48 1.01
CA ASN A 125 12.21 0.37 1.36
C ASN A 125 12.47 -0.16 2.78
N LEU A 126 13.75 -0.27 3.16
CA LEU A 126 14.17 -0.69 4.50
C LEU A 126 14.02 0.41 5.56
N ASN A 127 13.61 1.62 5.18
CA ASN A 127 13.58 2.82 6.03
C ASN A 127 14.88 3.06 6.83
N THR A 128 16.01 2.74 6.20
CA THR A 128 17.33 2.74 6.85
C THR A 128 18.16 3.91 6.34
N PRO A 129 18.66 4.81 7.22
CA PRO A 129 19.44 5.96 6.81
C PRO A 129 20.77 5.59 6.19
N ILE A 130 21.21 6.42 5.24
CA ILE A 130 22.39 6.16 4.43
C ILE A 130 23.63 6.78 5.08
N ALA A 131 24.65 5.95 5.23
CA ALA A 131 26.04 6.34 5.34
C ALA A 131 26.75 5.97 4.05
N ALA A 132 27.18 6.96 3.26
CA ALA A 132 27.84 6.70 2.00
C ALA A 132 29.34 6.92 2.15
N ILE A 133 30.13 5.87 1.89
CA ILE A 133 31.58 5.97 1.80
C ILE A 133 31.92 6.66 0.48
N ILE A 134 32.55 7.83 0.55
CA ILE A 134 32.77 8.70 -0.61
C ILE A 134 34.18 9.28 -0.55
N ASN A 135 34.89 9.21 -1.69
CA ASN A 135 36.17 9.88 -1.87
C ASN A 135 35.95 11.41 -1.93
N ASP A 136 36.93 12.19 -1.50
CA ASP A 136 36.78 13.65 -1.44
C ASP A 136 36.46 14.27 -2.82
N GLU A 137 36.94 13.68 -3.91
CA GLU A 137 36.66 14.10 -5.29
C GLU A 137 35.18 13.95 -5.68
N ASP A 138 34.50 12.93 -5.15
CA ASP A 138 33.11 12.59 -5.48
C ASP A 138 32.10 13.28 -4.56
N LYS A 139 32.57 13.91 -3.48
CA LYS A 139 31.73 14.44 -2.38
C LYS A 139 30.63 15.40 -2.86
N LEU A 140 30.97 16.35 -3.74
CA LEU A 140 30.00 17.34 -4.22
C LEU A 140 28.91 16.71 -5.10
N ILE A 141 29.27 15.71 -5.90
CA ILE A 141 28.34 15.00 -6.78
C ILE A 141 27.41 14.13 -5.94
N ALA A 142 27.97 13.36 -5.01
CA ALA A 142 27.21 12.55 -4.07
C ALA A 142 26.22 13.39 -3.26
N GLN A 143 26.65 14.54 -2.73
CA GLN A 143 25.79 15.43 -1.96
C GLN A 143 24.55 15.88 -2.75
N LYS A 144 24.75 16.41 -3.97
CA LYS A 144 23.64 16.85 -4.84
C LYS A 144 22.70 15.70 -5.17
N TYR A 145 23.26 14.50 -5.37
CA TYR A 145 22.46 13.32 -5.67
C TYR A 145 21.57 12.93 -4.50
N PHE A 146 22.14 12.79 -3.30
CA PHE A 146 21.37 12.41 -2.11
C PHE A 146 20.36 13.47 -1.69
N ASP A 147 20.70 14.76 -1.81
CA ASP A 147 19.76 15.86 -1.56
C ASP A 147 18.50 15.74 -2.43
N HIS A 148 18.66 15.32 -3.69
CA HIS A 148 17.55 15.07 -4.61
C HIS A 148 16.84 13.75 -4.29
N ALA A 149 17.60 12.65 -4.18
CA ALA A 149 17.05 11.31 -4.07
C ALA A 149 16.35 11.04 -2.73
N LEU A 150 16.72 11.75 -1.66
CA LEU A 150 16.17 11.54 -0.31
C LEU A 150 15.15 12.61 0.13
N ASP A 151 14.85 13.57 -0.75
CA ASP A 151 13.87 14.64 -0.52
C ASP A 151 14.06 15.35 0.83
N GLY A 152 15.32 15.75 1.11
CA GLY A 152 15.68 16.46 2.34
C GLY A 152 15.83 15.61 3.61
N ARG A 153 15.72 14.28 3.55
CA ARG A 153 16.00 13.38 4.69
C ARG A 153 17.50 13.24 4.97
N ASN A 154 17.83 12.84 6.21
CA ASN A 154 19.20 12.79 6.72
C ASN A 154 20.07 11.68 6.10
N TYR A 155 21.27 12.01 5.66
CA TYR A 155 22.33 11.07 5.28
C TYR A 155 23.68 11.61 5.73
N VAL A 156 24.72 10.78 5.66
CA VAL A 156 26.10 11.21 5.94
C VAL A 156 27.05 10.70 4.88
N LEU A 157 28.00 11.56 4.48
CA LEU A 157 29.11 11.19 3.59
C LEU A 157 30.35 10.95 4.43
N ILE A 158 30.93 9.77 4.31
CA ILE A 158 31.98 9.24 5.18
C ILE A 158 33.27 9.07 4.38
N ASN A 159 34.38 9.60 4.91
CA ASN A 159 35.73 9.34 4.45
C ASN A 159 36.57 8.76 5.61
N GLU A 160 37.89 8.59 5.43
CA GLU A 160 38.77 7.97 6.43
C GLU A 160 38.74 8.65 7.80
N ASN A 161 38.48 9.95 7.84
CA ASN A 161 38.54 10.78 9.04
C ASN A 161 37.15 11.11 9.60
N PHE A 162 36.13 10.30 9.27
CA PHE A 162 34.77 10.60 9.68
C PHE A 162 34.57 10.62 11.20
N ASN A 163 33.68 11.51 11.64
CA ASN A 163 33.25 11.53 13.02
C ASN A 163 32.08 10.54 13.22
N PHE A 164 32.28 9.52 14.06
CA PHE A 164 31.24 8.54 14.37
C PHE A 164 29.98 9.16 14.98
N GLU A 165 30.10 10.28 15.70
CA GLU A 165 28.94 11.00 16.25
C GLU A 165 27.98 11.53 15.16
N GLU A 166 28.47 11.79 13.95
CA GLU A 166 27.61 12.21 12.82
C GLU A 166 26.71 11.07 12.36
N VAL A 167 27.27 9.85 12.32
CA VAL A 167 26.52 8.63 11.97
C VAL A 167 25.47 8.33 13.06
N GLN A 168 25.79 8.58 14.33
CA GLN A 168 24.87 8.36 15.46
C GLN A 168 23.66 9.31 15.47
N LYS A 169 23.76 10.47 14.79
CA LYS A 169 22.68 11.45 14.68
C LYS A 169 21.64 11.08 13.62
N LEU A 170 21.91 10.08 12.78
CA LEU A 170 20.97 9.62 11.78
C LEU A 170 19.71 9.04 12.44
N LYS A 171 18.57 9.39 11.85
CA LYS A 171 17.25 8.87 12.21
C LYS A 171 16.77 7.90 11.15
N GLU A 172 15.95 6.93 11.55
CA GLU A 172 15.25 6.05 10.60
C GLU A 172 14.44 6.91 9.63
N TYR A 173 14.40 6.47 8.37
CA TYR A 173 13.52 7.11 7.40
C TYR A 173 12.06 6.73 7.68
N ASP A 174 11.16 7.53 7.11
CA ASP A 174 9.71 7.37 7.21
C ASP A 174 9.07 7.30 5.81
N PHE A 175 9.80 6.79 4.81
CA PHE A 175 9.27 6.56 3.48
C PHE A 175 8.13 5.54 3.53
N ILE A 176 7.12 5.79 2.71
CA ILE A 176 6.02 4.85 2.47
C ILE A 176 6.10 4.46 1.00
N THR A 177 7.13 3.68 0.66
CA THR A 177 7.31 3.20 -0.70
C THR A 177 6.19 2.19 -1.05
N PRO A 178 5.89 1.96 -2.33
CA PRO A 178 4.86 1.01 -2.74
C PRO A 178 5.14 -0.42 -2.24
N HIS A 179 6.40 -0.87 -2.27
CA HIS A 179 6.76 -2.21 -1.80
C HIS A 179 6.67 -2.31 -0.27
N ARG A 180 7.11 -1.29 0.48
CA ARG A 180 6.96 -1.28 1.94
C ARG A 180 5.48 -1.25 2.32
N PHE A 181 4.68 -0.44 1.64
CA PHE A 181 3.24 -0.39 1.87
C PHE A 181 2.58 -1.75 1.64
N LYS A 182 2.82 -2.39 0.49
CA LYS A 182 2.30 -3.76 0.22
C LYS A 182 2.77 -4.79 1.25
N TYR A 183 4.04 -4.72 1.66
CA TYR A 183 4.58 -5.58 2.70
C TYR A 183 3.78 -5.45 4.01
N GLU A 184 3.56 -4.23 4.49
CA GLU A 184 2.81 -3.98 5.72
C GLU A 184 1.35 -4.45 5.60
N LEU A 185 0.71 -4.26 4.43
CA LEU A 185 -0.64 -4.77 4.18
C LEU A 185 -0.71 -6.30 4.30
N ILE A 186 0.27 -7.02 3.72
CA ILE A 186 0.35 -8.49 3.84
C ILE A 186 0.54 -8.90 5.30
N LYS A 187 1.42 -8.23 6.05
CA LYS A 187 1.61 -8.53 7.48
C LYS A 187 0.35 -8.25 8.29
N GLN A 188 -0.39 -7.20 7.94
CA GLN A 188 -1.65 -6.86 8.59
C GLN A 188 -2.74 -7.89 8.30
N SER A 189 -2.91 -8.30 7.04
CA SER A 189 -3.97 -9.26 6.65
C SER A 189 -3.82 -10.61 7.36
N ILE A 190 -2.59 -11.08 7.59
CA ILE A 190 -2.31 -12.36 8.26
C ILE A 190 -2.63 -12.31 9.77
N LYS A 191 -2.54 -11.14 10.44
CA LYS A 191 -2.76 -11.04 11.91
C LYS A 191 -4.15 -11.47 12.34
N ASN A 192 -5.16 -11.17 11.52
CA ASN A 192 -6.54 -11.57 11.72
C ASN A 192 -7.08 -11.98 10.35
N LYS A 193 -6.80 -13.23 9.97
CA LYS A 193 -7.12 -13.75 8.64
C LYS A 193 -8.64 -13.71 8.40
N LYS A 194 -9.05 -13.19 7.24
CA LYS A 194 -10.45 -12.99 6.87
C LYS A 194 -10.82 -13.77 5.61
N THR A 195 -12.10 -14.09 5.49
CA THR A 195 -12.68 -14.80 4.35
C THR A 195 -13.27 -13.82 3.34
N VAL A 196 -12.73 -13.81 2.11
CA VAL A 196 -13.17 -12.93 1.03
C VAL A 196 -13.88 -13.71 -0.07
N VAL A 197 -15.07 -13.24 -0.45
CA VAL A 197 -15.88 -13.83 -1.53
C VAL A 197 -15.50 -13.22 -2.88
N LEU A 198 -15.31 -14.08 -3.87
CA LEU A 198 -15.01 -13.76 -5.26
C LEU A 198 -16.14 -14.31 -6.15
N PRO A 199 -17.16 -13.50 -6.50
CA PRO A 199 -18.34 -13.97 -7.22
C PRO A 199 -18.04 -14.40 -8.67
N GLU A 200 -17.00 -13.86 -9.29
CA GLU A 200 -16.82 -13.88 -10.74
C GLU A 200 -15.89 -15.01 -11.20
N SER A 201 -16.14 -16.24 -10.74
CA SER A 201 -15.29 -17.42 -10.98
C SER A 201 -15.12 -17.81 -12.46
N ASN A 202 -15.90 -17.21 -13.36
CA ASN A 202 -15.81 -17.39 -14.81
C ASN A 202 -14.78 -16.46 -15.47
N ASP A 203 -14.20 -15.52 -14.70
CA ASP A 203 -13.14 -14.64 -15.17
C ASP A 203 -11.76 -15.26 -14.88
N GLU A 204 -10.93 -15.42 -15.91
CA GLU A 204 -9.60 -16.03 -15.75
C GLU A 204 -8.68 -15.24 -14.81
N ARG A 205 -8.86 -13.92 -14.70
CA ARG A 205 -8.06 -13.07 -13.82
C ARG A 205 -8.39 -13.33 -12.36
N ILE A 206 -9.67 -13.57 -12.07
CA ILE A 206 -10.13 -13.95 -10.72
C ILE A 206 -9.54 -15.30 -10.32
N LEU A 207 -9.53 -16.29 -11.22
CA LEU A 207 -8.94 -17.61 -10.95
C LEU A 207 -7.42 -17.53 -10.73
N LYS A 208 -6.71 -16.75 -11.56
CA LYS A 208 -5.26 -16.49 -11.40
C LYS A 208 -4.96 -15.80 -10.07
N ALA A 209 -5.72 -14.77 -9.71
CA ALA A 209 -5.56 -14.06 -8.44
C ALA A 209 -5.86 -14.97 -7.24
N ALA A 210 -6.89 -15.81 -7.34
CA ALA A 210 -7.23 -16.78 -6.31
C ALA A 210 -6.07 -17.76 -6.06
N GLU A 211 -5.41 -18.25 -7.12
CA GLU A 211 -4.24 -19.14 -6.97
C GLU A 211 -3.08 -18.46 -6.21
N ILE A 212 -2.77 -17.20 -6.56
CA ILE A 212 -1.73 -16.40 -5.89
C ILE A 212 -2.05 -16.21 -4.40
N LEU A 213 -3.29 -15.85 -4.09
CA LEU A 213 -3.77 -15.61 -2.73
C LEU A 213 -3.82 -16.90 -1.89
N LEU A 214 -4.20 -18.04 -2.49
CA LEU A 214 -4.16 -19.35 -1.85
C LEU A 214 -2.72 -19.77 -1.51
N LYS A 215 -1.79 -19.62 -2.46
CA LYS A 215 -0.36 -19.95 -2.25
C LYS A 215 0.29 -19.08 -1.18
N SER A 216 -0.04 -17.79 -1.15
CA SER A 216 0.51 -16.85 -0.16
C SER A 216 -0.12 -16.97 1.23
N LYS A 217 -1.29 -17.61 1.36
CA LYS A 217 -2.02 -17.86 2.62
C LYS A 217 -2.33 -16.59 3.41
N VAL A 218 -2.49 -15.46 2.72
CA VAL A 218 -2.75 -14.14 3.34
C VAL A 218 -4.22 -13.92 3.69
N VAL A 219 -5.13 -14.61 3.00
CA VAL A 219 -6.59 -14.55 3.19
C VAL A 219 -7.21 -15.93 2.96
N ASP A 220 -8.41 -16.14 3.47
CA ASP A 220 -9.26 -17.26 3.07
C ASP A 220 -10.20 -16.79 1.96
N LEU A 221 -10.57 -17.66 1.03
CA LEU A 221 -11.34 -17.29 -0.16
C LEU A 221 -12.55 -18.19 -0.33
N ILE A 222 -13.61 -17.64 -0.93
CA ILE A 222 -14.77 -18.37 -1.45
C ILE A 222 -15.00 -17.97 -2.90
N LEU A 223 -15.01 -18.92 -3.84
CA LEU A 223 -15.41 -18.71 -5.23
C LEU A 223 -16.88 -19.10 -5.41
N LEU A 224 -17.63 -18.30 -6.18
CA LEU A 224 -19.02 -18.60 -6.49
C LEU A 224 -19.20 -19.13 -7.90
N GLY A 225 -19.70 -20.36 -8.04
CA GLY A 225 -20.00 -20.95 -9.33
C GLY A 225 -20.14 -22.47 -9.29
N ASP A 226 -20.26 -23.05 -10.48
CA ASP A 226 -20.31 -24.50 -10.67
C ASP A 226 -18.90 -25.10 -10.48
N GLU A 227 -18.78 -26.04 -9.55
CA GLU A 227 -17.51 -26.62 -9.13
C GLU A 227 -16.79 -27.33 -10.28
N GLU A 228 -17.52 -28.09 -11.10
CA GLU A 228 -16.94 -28.84 -12.20
C GLU A 228 -16.42 -27.89 -13.30
N LYS A 229 -17.16 -26.82 -13.60
CA LYS A 229 -16.68 -25.78 -14.53
C LYS A 229 -15.43 -25.07 -14.02
N ILE A 230 -15.40 -24.70 -12.74
CA ILE A 230 -14.23 -24.03 -12.14
C ILE A 230 -13.00 -24.95 -12.19
N LYS A 231 -13.16 -26.25 -11.89
CA LYS A 231 -12.06 -27.24 -11.99
C LYS A 231 -11.58 -27.41 -13.42
N GLN A 232 -12.48 -27.43 -14.40
CA GLN A 232 -12.13 -27.50 -15.82
C GLN A 232 -11.33 -26.27 -16.25
N ASP A 233 -11.78 -25.06 -15.87
CA ASP A 233 -11.07 -23.82 -16.16
C ASP A 233 -9.71 -23.74 -15.46
N ALA A 234 -9.61 -24.17 -14.20
CA ALA A 234 -8.34 -24.26 -13.47
C ALA A 234 -7.35 -25.19 -14.18
N THR A 235 -7.81 -26.37 -14.63
CA THR A 235 -6.99 -27.32 -15.39
C THR A 235 -6.51 -26.71 -16.71
N ARG A 236 -7.41 -26.07 -17.46
CA ARG A 236 -7.10 -25.38 -18.73
C ARG A 236 -6.06 -24.27 -18.55
N LEU A 237 -6.12 -23.55 -17.42
CA LEU A 237 -5.21 -22.46 -17.07
C LEU A 237 -3.94 -22.93 -16.32
N SER A 238 -3.80 -24.24 -16.05
CA SER A 238 -2.71 -24.81 -15.25
C SER A 238 -2.60 -24.21 -13.84
N LEU A 239 -3.74 -23.98 -13.18
CA LEU A 239 -3.84 -23.42 -11.83
C LEU A 239 -4.13 -24.50 -10.79
N ASP A 240 -3.48 -24.42 -9.63
CA ASP A 240 -3.81 -25.24 -8.45
C ASP A 240 -4.81 -24.53 -7.53
N LEU A 241 -6.09 -24.89 -7.67
CA LEU A 241 -7.18 -24.42 -6.82
C LEU A 241 -7.73 -25.53 -5.92
N SER A 242 -6.95 -26.58 -5.64
CA SER A 242 -7.43 -27.75 -4.88
C SER A 242 -7.88 -27.43 -3.44
N ALA A 243 -7.28 -26.42 -2.82
CA ALA A 243 -7.62 -25.96 -1.47
C ALA A 243 -8.72 -24.88 -1.44
N MET A 244 -9.32 -24.57 -2.59
CA MET A 244 -10.25 -23.47 -2.74
C MET A 244 -11.67 -23.86 -2.28
N GLN A 245 -12.30 -23.02 -1.44
CA GLN A 245 -13.71 -23.19 -1.12
C GLN A 245 -14.59 -22.71 -2.28
N ILE A 246 -15.46 -23.59 -2.79
CA ILE A 246 -16.38 -23.28 -3.88
C ILE A 246 -17.81 -23.43 -3.37
N MET A 247 -18.67 -22.43 -3.65
CA MET A 247 -20.11 -22.50 -3.40
C MET A 247 -20.86 -22.23 -4.69
N ASN A 248 -21.93 -22.99 -4.95
CA ASN A 248 -22.78 -22.75 -6.11
C ASN A 248 -24.12 -22.14 -5.66
N PRO A 249 -24.39 -20.85 -5.98
CA PRO A 249 -25.65 -20.19 -5.63
C PRO A 249 -26.90 -20.91 -6.16
N LEU A 250 -26.81 -21.70 -7.23
CA LEU A 250 -27.97 -22.39 -7.81
C LEU A 250 -28.52 -23.51 -6.94
N ASN A 251 -27.68 -24.12 -6.10
CA ASN A 251 -28.05 -25.29 -5.30
C ASN A 251 -27.53 -25.24 -3.85
N SER A 252 -27.19 -24.04 -3.35
CA SER A 252 -26.71 -23.87 -1.99
C SER A 252 -27.81 -24.15 -0.95
N GLU A 253 -27.40 -24.78 0.16
CA GLU A 253 -28.23 -24.95 1.36
C GLU A 253 -28.71 -23.62 1.97
N TYR A 254 -27.99 -22.52 1.74
CA TYR A 254 -28.35 -21.21 2.29
C TYR A 254 -29.47 -20.50 1.53
N ASN A 255 -29.90 -21.03 0.37
CA ASN A 255 -30.85 -20.34 -0.51
C ASN A 255 -32.18 -19.99 0.19
N GLN A 256 -32.68 -20.88 1.05
CA GLN A 256 -33.92 -20.62 1.79
C GLN A 256 -33.75 -19.50 2.82
N GLU A 257 -32.68 -19.56 3.63
CA GLU A 257 -32.33 -18.53 4.61
C GLU A 257 -32.16 -17.16 3.92
N PHE A 258 -31.36 -17.14 2.85
CA PHE A 258 -31.02 -15.94 2.09
C PHE A 258 -32.24 -15.32 1.40
N THR A 259 -33.16 -16.15 0.90
CA THR A 259 -34.42 -15.69 0.31
C THR A 259 -35.25 -14.96 1.36
N SER A 260 -35.42 -15.55 2.55
CA SER A 260 -36.18 -14.92 3.64
C SER A 260 -35.55 -13.59 4.06
N ILE A 261 -34.22 -13.54 4.22
CA ILE A 261 -33.51 -12.31 4.60
C ILE A 261 -33.69 -11.21 3.55
N LEU A 262 -33.46 -11.53 2.27
CA LEU A 262 -33.58 -10.55 1.19
C LEU A 262 -35.01 -10.04 1.05
N TYR A 263 -36.00 -10.94 1.09
CA TYR A 263 -37.41 -10.57 1.04
C TYR A 263 -37.79 -9.67 2.21
N GLU A 264 -37.46 -10.03 3.45
CA GLU A 264 -37.77 -9.21 4.62
C GLU A 264 -37.13 -7.82 4.56
N ALA A 265 -35.89 -7.74 4.06
CA ALA A 265 -35.20 -6.46 3.89
C ALA A 265 -35.83 -5.56 2.81
N ARG A 266 -36.58 -6.13 1.85
CA ARG A 266 -37.02 -5.44 0.62
C ARG A 266 -38.53 -5.47 0.35
N LYS A 267 -39.33 -6.21 1.13
CA LYS A 267 -40.80 -6.31 0.95
C LYS A 267 -41.50 -4.95 1.04
N SER A 268 -41.02 -4.06 1.91
CA SER A 268 -41.53 -2.69 2.03
C SER A 268 -41.22 -1.81 0.81
N LYS A 269 -40.33 -2.26 -0.08
CA LYS A 269 -39.97 -1.64 -1.36
C LYS A 269 -40.56 -2.39 -2.56
N GLY A 270 -41.52 -3.29 -2.33
CA GLY A 270 -42.27 -3.97 -3.38
C GLY A 270 -41.67 -5.27 -3.91
N MET A 271 -40.58 -5.78 -3.31
CA MET A 271 -39.97 -7.05 -3.73
C MET A 271 -40.89 -8.22 -3.36
N SER A 272 -41.20 -9.07 -4.34
CA SER A 272 -41.92 -10.34 -4.14
C SER A 272 -40.99 -11.46 -3.64
N LEU A 273 -41.58 -12.49 -3.05
CA LEU A 273 -40.82 -13.66 -2.59
C LEU A 273 -40.15 -14.40 -3.77
N GLU A 274 -40.81 -14.48 -4.92
CA GLU A 274 -40.25 -15.13 -6.12
C GLU A 274 -39.08 -14.35 -6.70
N GLU A 275 -39.15 -13.01 -6.73
CA GLU A 275 -38.00 -12.18 -7.10
C GLU A 275 -36.83 -12.37 -6.14
N ALA A 276 -37.09 -12.46 -4.83
CA ALA A 276 -36.04 -12.73 -3.84
C ALA A 276 -35.37 -14.09 -4.08
N LYS A 277 -36.15 -15.15 -4.37
CA LYS A 277 -35.60 -16.48 -4.71
C LYS A 277 -34.70 -16.43 -5.93
N MET A 278 -35.09 -15.71 -6.98
CA MET A 278 -34.28 -15.55 -8.19
C MET A 278 -32.99 -14.77 -7.90
N LEU A 279 -33.09 -13.65 -7.18
CA LEU A 279 -31.93 -12.81 -6.87
C LEU A 279 -30.90 -13.49 -5.97
N VAL A 280 -31.32 -14.39 -5.06
CA VAL A 280 -30.38 -15.16 -4.24
C VAL A 280 -29.47 -16.06 -5.10
N GLN A 281 -29.91 -16.46 -6.29
CA GLN A 281 -29.09 -17.24 -7.21
C GLN A 281 -28.11 -16.39 -8.03
N ASP A 282 -28.26 -15.06 -8.03
CA ASP A 282 -27.26 -14.15 -8.59
C ASP A 282 -26.01 -14.16 -7.70
N LYS A 283 -24.83 -14.30 -8.32
CA LYS A 283 -23.57 -14.47 -7.58
C LYS A 283 -23.24 -13.26 -6.71
N THR A 284 -23.54 -12.05 -7.18
CA THR A 284 -23.23 -10.81 -6.45
C THR A 284 -24.18 -10.63 -5.26
N TYR A 285 -25.47 -10.93 -5.41
CA TYR A 285 -26.41 -10.99 -4.28
C TYR A 285 -26.05 -12.09 -3.28
N PHE A 286 -25.72 -13.30 -3.75
CA PHE A 286 -25.32 -14.41 -2.90
C PHE A 286 -24.06 -14.07 -2.10
N GLY A 287 -23.03 -13.51 -2.75
CA GLY A 287 -21.81 -13.03 -2.09
C GLY A 287 -22.07 -11.95 -1.05
N THR A 288 -22.97 -11.00 -1.36
CA THR A 288 -23.40 -9.98 -0.40
C THR A 288 -24.11 -10.59 0.81
N LEU A 289 -24.93 -11.63 0.60
CA LEU A 289 -25.67 -12.31 1.67
C LEU A 289 -24.77 -13.17 2.55
N LEU A 290 -23.73 -13.80 2.00
CA LEU A 290 -22.69 -14.47 2.79
C LEU A 290 -22.07 -13.49 3.79
N ILE A 291 -21.73 -12.29 3.34
CA ILE A 291 -21.14 -11.27 4.20
C ILE A 291 -22.16 -10.73 5.18
N HIS A 292 -23.37 -10.42 4.72
CA HIS A 292 -24.45 -9.92 5.57
C HIS A 292 -24.70 -10.85 6.75
N THR A 293 -24.75 -12.16 6.51
CA THR A 293 -24.99 -13.21 7.50
C THR A 293 -23.75 -13.66 8.29
N GLY A 294 -22.57 -13.11 7.99
CA GLY A 294 -21.32 -13.43 8.71
C GLY A 294 -20.70 -14.78 8.34
N LYS A 295 -21.11 -15.35 7.20
CA LYS A 295 -20.49 -16.56 6.61
C LYS A 295 -19.23 -16.23 5.80
N ALA A 296 -19.03 -14.95 5.49
CA ALA A 296 -17.79 -14.39 4.97
C ALA A 296 -17.60 -12.97 5.53
N ASP A 297 -16.42 -12.40 5.36
CA ASP A 297 -16.05 -11.11 5.94
C ASP A 297 -16.11 -9.96 4.93
N ALA A 298 -15.73 -10.20 3.67
CA ALA A 298 -15.72 -9.20 2.61
C ALA A 298 -16.00 -9.81 1.21
N MET A 299 -16.36 -8.97 0.22
CA MET A 299 -16.54 -9.37 -1.19
C MET A 299 -15.76 -8.45 -2.10
N VAL A 300 -15.14 -9.03 -3.12
CA VAL A 300 -14.54 -8.32 -4.24
C VAL A 300 -15.20 -8.80 -5.54
N SER A 301 -15.77 -7.87 -6.29
CA SER A 301 -16.46 -8.12 -7.57
C SER A 301 -16.16 -6.98 -8.55
N GLY A 302 -16.69 -7.00 -9.77
CA GLY A 302 -16.54 -5.92 -10.76
C GLY A 302 -15.54 -6.20 -11.89
N ALA A 303 -14.86 -7.35 -11.88
CA ALA A 303 -13.98 -7.75 -12.98
C ALA A 303 -14.79 -7.95 -14.28
N SER A 304 -16.00 -8.49 -14.15
CA SER A 304 -16.95 -8.75 -15.24
C SER A 304 -18.33 -8.12 -15.03
N THR A 305 -18.59 -7.61 -13.83
CA THR A 305 -19.85 -7.00 -13.36
C THR A 305 -19.74 -5.47 -13.40
N THR A 306 -20.86 -4.75 -13.54
CA THR A 306 -20.83 -3.28 -13.46
C THR A 306 -20.76 -2.79 -12.01
N THR A 307 -20.14 -1.63 -11.78
CA THR A 307 -20.09 -0.98 -10.46
C THR A 307 -21.48 -0.84 -9.82
N ALA A 308 -22.50 -0.55 -10.62
CA ALA A 308 -23.88 -0.44 -10.13
C ALA A 308 -24.45 -1.79 -9.67
N GLU A 309 -24.11 -2.89 -10.36
CA GLU A 309 -24.51 -4.26 -9.97
C GLU A 309 -23.77 -4.72 -8.71
N THR A 310 -22.48 -4.37 -8.52
CA THR A 310 -21.71 -4.65 -7.30
C THR A 310 -22.26 -3.88 -6.09
N ILE A 311 -22.51 -2.57 -6.24
CA ILE A 311 -22.86 -1.69 -5.11
C ILE A 311 -24.33 -1.84 -4.70
N ARG A 312 -25.24 -2.12 -5.63
CA ARG A 312 -26.69 -2.20 -5.37
C ARG A 312 -27.05 -3.18 -4.24
N PRO A 313 -26.65 -4.47 -4.25
CA PRO A 313 -26.99 -5.38 -3.17
C PRO A 313 -26.35 -4.96 -1.85
N ALA A 314 -25.11 -4.42 -1.88
CA ALA A 314 -24.45 -3.90 -0.68
C ALA A 314 -25.26 -2.76 -0.02
N LEU A 315 -25.77 -1.79 -0.79
CA LEU A 315 -26.62 -0.72 -0.26
C LEU A 315 -27.99 -1.22 0.20
N GLN A 316 -28.55 -2.24 -0.45
CA GLN A 316 -29.83 -2.82 -0.08
C GLN A 316 -29.77 -3.61 1.25
N LEU A 317 -28.69 -4.35 1.49
CA LEU A 317 -28.56 -5.31 2.59
C LEU A 317 -27.60 -4.84 3.69
N ILE A 318 -26.37 -4.45 3.33
CA ILE A 318 -25.30 -4.08 4.27
C ILE A 318 -25.52 -2.66 4.81
N LYS A 319 -25.87 -1.74 3.92
CA LYS A 319 -26.09 -0.30 4.20
C LYS A 319 -24.81 0.41 4.68
N THR A 320 -24.90 1.72 4.81
CA THR A 320 -23.82 2.56 5.34
C THR A 320 -23.69 2.43 6.86
N LYS A 321 -22.51 2.75 7.38
CA LYS A 321 -22.25 2.93 8.82
C LYS A 321 -23.14 4.05 9.37
N GLU A 322 -23.38 4.02 10.68
CA GLU A 322 -24.15 5.07 11.35
C GLU A 322 -23.48 6.44 11.16
N GLY A 323 -24.29 7.46 10.88
CA GLY A 323 -23.80 8.83 10.60
C GLY A 323 -23.20 9.05 9.21
N ILE A 324 -23.10 8.00 8.37
CA ILE A 324 -22.59 8.07 6.99
C ILE A 324 -23.75 8.01 6.00
N SER A 325 -23.88 9.07 5.20
CA SER A 325 -25.00 9.25 4.25
C SER A 325 -24.77 8.63 2.88
N SER A 326 -23.52 8.49 2.45
CA SER A 326 -23.15 7.89 1.17
C SER A 326 -21.82 7.14 1.26
N VAL A 327 -21.61 6.21 0.32
CA VAL A 327 -20.33 5.53 0.14
C VAL A 327 -19.46 6.31 -0.85
N SER A 328 -18.14 6.17 -0.78
CA SER A 328 -17.19 6.73 -1.75
C SER A 328 -16.13 5.70 -2.10
N GLY A 329 -15.37 5.92 -3.18
CA GLY A 329 -14.26 5.06 -3.59
C GLY A 329 -12.91 5.77 -3.42
N ILE A 330 -11.99 5.19 -2.66
CA ILE A 330 -10.62 5.69 -2.47
C ILE A 330 -9.62 4.87 -3.28
N PHE A 331 -8.60 5.52 -3.82
CA PHE A 331 -7.41 4.85 -4.35
C PHE A 331 -6.19 5.20 -3.51
N PHE A 332 -5.33 4.21 -3.27
CA PHE A 332 -3.98 4.43 -2.78
C PHE A 332 -3.03 4.53 -3.97
N MET A 333 -2.45 5.72 -4.15
CA MET A 333 -1.52 6.06 -5.21
C MET A 333 -0.09 5.91 -4.69
N GLY A 334 0.56 4.80 -5.02
CA GLY A 334 1.96 4.55 -4.74
C GLY A 334 2.86 5.26 -5.74
N LEU A 335 3.43 6.39 -5.31
CA LEU A 335 4.54 7.06 -5.98
C LEU A 335 5.86 6.40 -5.56
N GLU A 336 7.01 6.90 -6.04
CA GLU A 336 8.31 6.28 -5.73
C GLU A 336 8.57 6.16 -4.21
N ASP A 337 8.28 7.24 -3.47
CA ASP A 337 8.71 7.41 -2.08
C ASP A 337 7.56 7.54 -1.07
N GLN A 338 6.33 7.57 -1.56
CA GLN A 338 5.15 7.81 -0.75
C GLN A 338 3.89 7.20 -1.34
N VAL A 339 2.92 6.94 -0.47
CA VAL A 339 1.56 6.56 -0.83
C VAL A 339 0.63 7.72 -0.49
N LEU A 340 -0.13 8.18 -1.50
CA LEU A 340 -1.19 9.19 -1.36
C LEU A 340 -2.55 8.51 -1.43
N ALA A 341 -3.59 9.11 -0.86
CA ALA A 341 -4.95 8.59 -0.94
C ALA A 341 -5.85 9.58 -1.69
N PHE A 342 -6.49 9.14 -2.77
CA PHE A 342 -7.34 9.98 -3.64
C PHE A 342 -8.81 9.53 -3.50
N ALA A 343 -9.73 10.45 -3.17
CA ALA A 343 -11.16 10.16 -3.04
C ALA A 343 -12.03 11.36 -3.46
N ASP A 344 -13.27 11.22 -3.93
CA ASP A 344 -13.94 10.01 -4.39
C ASP A 344 -13.68 9.80 -5.89
N CYS A 345 -13.09 8.67 -6.25
CA CYS A 345 -12.69 8.37 -7.63
C CYS A 345 -13.66 7.44 -8.38
N ALA A 346 -14.73 6.95 -7.74
CA ALA A 346 -15.54 5.87 -8.31
C ALA A 346 -17.06 6.04 -8.17
N VAL A 347 -17.57 6.66 -7.11
CA VAL A 347 -19.00 6.49 -6.76
C VAL A 347 -19.84 7.73 -7.05
N ASN A 348 -19.50 8.89 -6.49
CA ASN A 348 -20.39 10.05 -6.48
C ASN A 348 -20.04 11.04 -7.60
N PRO A 349 -20.86 11.17 -8.67
CA PRO A 349 -20.53 12.03 -9.82
C PRO A 349 -20.43 13.52 -9.49
N SER A 350 -21.34 14.01 -8.64
CA SER A 350 -21.46 15.41 -8.26
C SER A 350 -21.89 15.48 -6.78
N PRO A 351 -20.94 15.33 -5.85
CA PRO A 351 -21.26 15.25 -4.42
C PRO A 351 -21.74 16.61 -3.86
N SER A 352 -22.65 16.57 -2.88
CA SER A 352 -22.99 17.76 -2.07
C SER A 352 -21.86 18.12 -1.09
N ALA A 353 -21.95 19.29 -0.47
CA ALA A 353 -20.99 19.73 0.55
C ALA A 353 -20.92 18.74 1.74
N GLU A 354 -22.06 18.22 2.17
CA GLU A 354 -22.16 17.19 3.22
C GLU A 354 -21.53 15.87 2.80
N GLN A 355 -21.68 15.48 1.53
CA GLN A 355 -21.07 14.27 1.00
C GLN A 355 -19.55 14.41 0.89
N LEU A 356 -19.04 15.58 0.48
CA LEU A 356 -17.60 15.86 0.49
C LEU A 356 -17.02 15.84 1.90
N ALA A 357 -17.69 16.48 2.87
CA ALA A 357 -17.29 16.46 4.28
C ALA A 357 -17.30 15.03 4.85
N THR A 358 -18.33 14.24 4.52
CA THR A 358 -18.42 12.83 4.93
C THR A 358 -17.32 12.00 4.26
N SER A 359 -17.04 12.23 2.97
CA SER A 359 -15.97 11.57 2.22
C SER A 359 -14.59 11.84 2.83
N ALA A 360 -14.33 13.08 3.25
CA ALA A 360 -13.11 13.44 3.96
C ALA A 360 -12.94 12.65 5.26
N TYR A 361 -14.00 12.55 6.07
CA TYR A 361 -13.98 11.77 7.31
C TYR A 361 -13.72 10.28 7.04
N VAL A 362 -14.50 9.65 6.14
CA VAL A 362 -14.32 8.21 5.87
C VAL A 362 -12.96 7.92 5.25
N SER A 363 -12.45 8.82 4.40
CA SER A 363 -11.15 8.66 3.75
C SER A 363 -10.01 8.80 4.76
N ALA A 364 -10.15 9.68 5.76
CA ALA A 364 -9.21 9.79 6.86
C ALA A 364 -9.15 8.49 7.69
N MET A 365 -10.31 7.93 8.01
CA MET A 365 -10.40 6.67 8.76
C MET A 365 -9.82 5.51 7.95
N THR A 366 -10.08 5.45 6.65
CA THR A 366 -9.53 4.44 5.75
C THR A 366 -8.01 4.59 5.60
N ALA A 367 -7.50 5.81 5.39
CA ALA A 367 -6.06 6.06 5.37
C ALA A 367 -5.38 5.59 6.66
N LYS A 368 -5.98 5.89 7.81
CA LYS A 368 -5.49 5.46 9.13
C LYS A 368 -5.52 3.95 9.30
N SER A 369 -6.55 3.24 8.84
CA SER A 369 -6.61 1.77 8.93
C SER A 369 -5.53 1.07 8.12
N PHE A 370 -4.94 1.76 7.14
CA PHE A 370 -3.82 1.30 6.33
C PHE A 370 -2.47 1.94 6.73
N GLY A 371 -2.39 2.53 7.93
CA GLY A 371 -1.13 3.02 8.50
C GLY A 371 -0.70 4.42 8.04
N LEU A 372 -1.56 5.17 7.35
CA LEU A 372 -1.28 6.56 6.97
C LEU A 372 -1.87 7.53 8.01
N GLU A 373 -1.06 8.43 8.56
CA GLU A 373 -1.57 9.53 9.38
C GLU A 373 -2.20 10.60 8.47
N PRO A 374 -3.53 10.82 8.53
CA PRO A 374 -4.23 11.60 7.52
C PRO A 374 -3.98 13.11 7.65
N ARG A 375 -3.57 13.72 6.54
CA ARG A 375 -3.47 15.17 6.32
C ARG A 375 -4.29 15.50 5.09
N ILE A 376 -5.48 16.05 5.32
CA ILE A 376 -6.57 16.03 4.35
C ILE A 376 -6.67 17.38 3.64
N ALA A 377 -6.46 17.39 2.33
CA ALA A 377 -6.72 18.55 1.48
C ALA A 377 -8.07 18.39 0.77
N LEU A 378 -8.99 19.33 1.00
CA LEU A 378 -10.15 19.48 0.13
C LEU A 378 -9.75 20.27 -1.12
N LEU A 379 -9.78 19.60 -2.27
CA LEU A 379 -9.26 20.14 -3.52
C LEU A 379 -10.29 21.03 -4.25
N SER A 380 -9.76 22.06 -4.89
CA SER A 380 -10.48 22.94 -5.81
C SER A 380 -9.50 23.54 -6.82
N TYR A 381 -10.01 24.28 -7.82
CA TYR A 381 -9.15 25.04 -8.73
C TYR A 381 -8.60 26.34 -8.10
N SER A 382 -8.98 26.67 -6.87
CA SER A 382 -8.51 27.83 -6.11
C SER A 382 -7.99 27.42 -4.71
N SER A 383 -7.07 28.22 -4.16
CA SER A 383 -6.52 28.03 -2.82
C SER A 383 -6.92 29.18 -1.88
N GLY A 384 -7.34 28.84 -0.66
CA GLY A 384 -7.75 29.80 0.36
C GLY A 384 -8.90 30.72 -0.10
N ASP A 385 -8.74 32.03 0.07
CA ASP A 385 -9.77 33.02 -0.26
C ASP A 385 -9.63 33.65 -1.66
N SER A 386 -8.67 33.17 -2.46
CA SER A 386 -8.30 33.82 -3.74
C SER A 386 -9.35 33.68 -4.86
N GLY A 387 -10.20 32.66 -4.81
CA GLY A 387 -11.18 32.35 -5.86
C GLY A 387 -12.63 32.46 -5.39
N LYS A 388 -13.53 32.57 -6.39
CA LYS A 388 -14.99 32.57 -6.24
C LYS A 388 -15.61 31.69 -7.32
N GLY A 389 -16.75 31.07 -7.03
CA GLY A 389 -17.51 30.26 -7.98
C GLY A 389 -18.07 29.00 -7.33
N GLU A 390 -19.07 28.40 -7.98
CA GLU A 390 -19.88 27.31 -7.39
C GLU A 390 -19.05 26.16 -6.82
N SER A 391 -18.02 25.68 -7.56
CA SER A 391 -17.14 24.61 -7.08
C SER A 391 -16.24 25.04 -5.91
N VAL A 392 -15.83 26.32 -5.84
CA VAL A 392 -15.05 26.84 -4.70
C VAL A 392 -15.95 26.98 -3.47
N ASP A 393 -17.16 27.52 -3.67
CA ASP A 393 -18.14 27.72 -2.60
C ASP A 393 -18.62 26.38 -2.02
N LEU A 394 -18.82 25.37 -2.88
CA LEU A 394 -19.08 23.98 -2.49
C LEU A 394 -18.01 23.43 -1.54
N VAL A 395 -16.73 23.61 -1.90
CA VAL A 395 -15.61 23.10 -1.09
C VAL A 395 -15.45 23.88 0.21
N LYS A 396 -15.70 25.20 0.21
CA LYS A 396 -15.72 26.02 1.43
C LYS A 396 -16.80 25.57 2.39
N GLU A 397 -18.01 25.31 1.90
CA GLU A 397 -19.09 24.79 2.74
C GLU A 397 -18.77 23.37 3.25
N ALA A 398 -18.20 22.51 2.40
CA ALA A 398 -17.75 21.18 2.83
C ALA A 398 -16.70 21.25 3.95
N LEU A 399 -15.75 22.19 3.86
CA LEU A 399 -14.74 22.39 4.91
C LEU A 399 -15.37 22.81 6.24
N LYS A 400 -16.33 23.75 6.18
CA LYS A 400 -17.05 24.22 7.36
C LYS A 400 -17.81 23.05 8.02
N ILE A 401 -18.57 22.29 7.24
CA ILE A 401 -19.29 21.10 7.72
C ILE A 401 -18.32 20.08 8.33
N ALA A 402 -17.18 19.83 7.68
CA ALA A 402 -16.19 18.88 8.18
C ALA A 402 -15.60 19.32 9.52
N LYS A 403 -15.25 20.61 9.67
CA LYS A 403 -14.71 21.17 10.93
C LYS A 403 -15.75 21.17 12.06
N GLU A 404 -17.03 21.34 11.75
CA GLU A 404 -18.12 21.30 12.74
C GLU A 404 -18.47 19.87 13.17
N LYS A 405 -18.58 18.94 12.21
CA LYS A 405 -19.05 17.56 12.45
C LYS A 405 -17.94 16.60 12.87
N TYR A 406 -16.70 16.85 12.43
CA TYR A 406 -15.53 15.99 12.64
C TYR A 406 -14.31 16.83 13.10
N PRO A 407 -14.38 17.48 14.27
CA PRO A 407 -13.39 18.45 14.73
C PRO A 407 -11.98 17.88 14.93
N GLU A 408 -11.84 16.55 15.03
CA GLU A 408 -10.57 15.84 15.13
C GLU A 408 -9.81 15.70 13.81
N LEU A 409 -10.46 15.98 12.66
CA LEU A 409 -9.82 15.86 11.36
C LEU A 409 -8.74 16.92 11.16
N ASN A 410 -7.55 16.45 10.77
CA ASN A 410 -6.50 17.32 10.27
C ASN A 410 -6.80 17.67 8.81
N ILE A 411 -7.69 18.65 8.61
CA ILE A 411 -8.28 19.01 7.31
C ILE A 411 -8.17 20.50 7.03
N ASP A 412 -7.88 20.84 5.77
CA ASP A 412 -7.92 22.22 5.31
C ASP A 412 -8.26 22.35 3.81
N GLY A 413 -8.62 23.56 3.39
CA GLY A 413 -8.95 23.88 2.00
C GLY A 413 -9.76 25.16 1.85
N PRO A 414 -10.34 25.44 0.67
CA PRO A 414 -10.04 24.79 -0.60
C PRO A 414 -8.56 24.94 -0.99
N MET A 415 -8.00 23.93 -1.66
CA MET A 415 -6.61 23.97 -2.15
C MET A 415 -6.51 23.53 -3.61
N GLN A 416 -5.66 24.21 -4.38
CA GLN A 416 -5.12 23.63 -5.60
C GLN A 416 -4.14 22.50 -5.26
N PHE A 417 -3.96 21.56 -6.18
CA PHE A 417 -3.09 20.41 -5.96
C PHE A 417 -1.63 20.83 -5.66
N ASP A 418 -1.11 21.84 -6.36
CA ASP A 418 0.23 22.39 -6.11
C ASP A 418 0.38 22.95 -4.68
N CYS A 419 -0.64 23.63 -4.18
CA CYS A 419 -0.68 24.13 -2.80
C CYS A 419 -0.80 22.99 -1.77
N ALA A 420 -1.50 21.90 -2.10
CA ALA A 420 -1.64 20.76 -1.21
C ALA A 420 -0.35 19.91 -1.13
N TYR A 421 0.43 19.85 -2.23
CA TYR A 421 1.57 18.95 -2.39
C TYR A 421 2.95 19.61 -2.20
N ASP A 422 3.19 20.82 -2.70
CA ASP A 422 4.51 21.47 -2.67
C ASP A 422 4.64 22.47 -1.51
N PRO A 423 5.53 22.24 -0.52
CA PRO A 423 5.76 23.16 0.59
C PRO A 423 6.13 24.59 0.15
N LYS A 424 6.86 24.75 -0.96
CA LYS A 424 7.27 26.09 -1.45
C LYS A 424 6.07 26.87 -1.97
N THR A 425 5.16 26.21 -2.67
CA THR A 425 3.91 26.81 -3.15
C THR A 425 2.95 27.07 -1.99
N ALA A 426 2.84 26.13 -1.05
CA ALA A 426 2.04 26.26 0.16
C ALA A 426 2.43 27.49 1.00
N ALA A 427 3.72 27.72 1.23
CA ALA A 427 4.23 28.87 1.98
C ALA A 427 3.82 30.22 1.36
N LYS A 428 3.54 30.26 0.05
CA LYS A 428 3.07 31.47 -0.64
C LYS A 428 1.54 31.59 -0.62
N LYS A 429 0.82 30.50 -0.91
CA LYS A 429 -0.63 30.51 -1.10
C LYS A 429 -1.42 30.36 0.19
N MET A 430 -0.94 29.56 1.15
CA MET A 430 -1.61 29.25 2.41
C MET A 430 -0.61 29.11 3.59
N PRO A 431 0.15 30.17 3.95
CA PRO A 431 1.26 30.12 4.91
C PRO A 431 0.88 29.68 6.33
N ASN A 432 -0.39 29.84 6.73
CA ASN A 432 -0.88 29.50 8.07
C ASN A 432 -1.46 28.08 8.14
N SER A 433 -1.56 27.37 7.02
CA SER A 433 -2.08 26.01 6.98
C SER A 433 -1.04 25.00 7.44
N LYS A 434 -1.43 24.10 8.34
CA LYS A 434 -0.60 22.95 8.74
C LYS A 434 -0.70 21.77 7.76
N ILE A 435 -1.61 21.88 6.77
CA ILE A 435 -1.89 20.83 5.79
C ILE A 435 -1.25 21.14 4.44
N ALA A 436 -1.30 22.41 4.01
CA ALA A 436 -0.76 22.82 2.72
C ALA A 436 0.72 22.41 2.58
N GLY A 437 1.07 21.84 1.44
CA GLY A 437 2.41 21.32 1.12
C GLY A 437 2.74 19.97 1.75
N HIS A 438 1.84 19.41 2.56
CA HIS A 438 2.09 18.18 3.31
C HIS A 438 0.92 17.19 3.23
N ALA A 439 -0.10 17.46 2.41
CA ALA A 439 -1.28 16.60 2.32
C ALA A 439 -0.93 15.20 1.81
N ASN A 440 -1.60 14.18 2.35
CA ASN A 440 -1.51 12.80 1.86
C ASN A 440 -2.88 12.17 1.60
N VAL A 441 -3.97 12.84 1.98
CA VAL A 441 -5.35 12.47 1.63
C VAL A 441 -5.96 13.62 0.83
N TYR A 442 -6.39 13.33 -0.40
CA TYR A 442 -6.86 14.31 -1.37
C TYR A 442 -8.32 14.06 -1.67
N ILE A 443 -9.18 15.00 -1.28
CA ILE A 443 -10.62 14.94 -1.53
C ILE A 443 -10.95 15.82 -2.73
N PHE A 444 -11.27 15.18 -3.84
CA PHE A 444 -11.62 15.82 -5.10
C PHE A 444 -13.05 16.40 -5.05
N PRO A 445 -13.31 17.51 -5.77
CA PRO A 445 -14.60 18.18 -5.74
C PRO A 445 -15.71 17.40 -6.49
N ASP A 446 -15.34 16.57 -7.47
CA ASP A 446 -16.26 15.76 -8.27
C ASP A 446 -15.55 14.55 -8.90
N LEU A 447 -16.34 13.64 -9.46
CA LEU A 447 -15.85 12.39 -10.04
C LEU A 447 -15.02 12.60 -11.32
N ASN A 448 -15.31 13.63 -12.13
CA ASN A 448 -14.50 13.89 -13.33
C ASN A 448 -13.08 14.27 -12.93
N ALA A 449 -12.95 15.22 -12.00
CA ALA A 449 -11.66 15.65 -11.47
C ALA A 449 -10.89 14.47 -10.88
N ALA A 450 -11.55 13.66 -10.04
CA ALA A 450 -10.94 12.52 -9.38
C ALA A 450 -10.52 11.41 -10.35
N ASN A 451 -11.45 10.96 -11.20
CA ASN A 451 -11.26 9.82 -12.09
C ASN A 451 -10.19 10.09 -13.15
N ILE A 452 -10.21 11.30 -13.74
CA ILE A 452 -9.21 11.72 -14.71
C ILE A 452 -7.84 11.86 -14.03
N CYS A 453 -7.77 12.48 -12.84
CA CYS A 453 -6.51 12.74 -12.17
C CYS A 453 -5.79 11.45 -11.75
N TYR A 454 -6.45 10.51 -11.06
CA TYR A 454 -5.77 9.29 -10.60
C TYR A 454 -5.27 8.45 -11.79
N LYS A 455 -6.04 8.37 -12.88
CA LYS A 455 -5.61 7.68 -14.11
C LYS A 455 -4.46 8.40 -14.80
N ALA A 456 -4.49 9.73 -14.86
CA ALA A 456 -3.39 10.51 -15.43
C ALA A 456 -2.10 10.27 -14.65
N VAL A 457 -2.15 10.33 -13.31
CA VAL A 457 -0.99 10.04 -12.44
C VAL A 457 -0.51 8.60 -12.63
N GLN A 458 -1.41 7.61 -12.60
CA GLN A 458 -1.08 6.21 -12.84
C GLN A 458 -0.33 6.02 -14.17
N ARG A 459 -0.84 6.60 -15.26
CA ARG A 459 -0.33 6.37 -16.61
C ARG A 459 0.92 7.18 -16.95
N THR A 460 1.07 8.37 -16.40
CA THR A 460 2.17 9.29 -16.75
C THR A 460 3.34 9.25 -15.77
N ALA A 461 3.08 8.95 -14.50
CA ALA A 461 4.12 8.82 -13.48
C ALA A 461 4.52 7.36 -13.20
N ASN A 462 3.96 6.40 -13.96
CA ASN A 462 4.08 4.96 -13.70
C ASN A 462 3.76 4.60 -12.23
N ALA A 463 2.82 5.34 -11.64
CA ALA A 463 2.43 5.18 -10.25
C ALA A 463 1.57 3.93 -10.10
N LEU A 464 1.77 3.20 -9.01
CA LEU A 464 0.86 2.14 -8.62
C LEU A 464 -0.46 2.75 -8.15
N ALA A 465 -1.58 2.26 -8.64
CA ALA A 465 -2.91 2.70 -8.20
C ALA A 465 -3.67 1.49 -7.64
N ILE A 466 -3.87 1.47 -6.33
CA ILE A 466 -4.52 0.36 -5.63
C ILE A 466 -5.95 0.76 -5.25
N GLY A 467 -6.95 0.09 -5.83
CA GLY A 467 -8.38 0.37 -5.62
C GLY A 467 -9.24 0.25 -6.89
N PRO A 468 -10.47 0.78 -6.89
CA PRO A 468 -11.07 1.58 -5.82
C PRO A 468 -11.47 0.72 -4.62
N ILE A 469 -11.23 1.24 -3.42
CA ILE A 469 -11.75 0.69 -2.18
C ILE A 469 -12.98 1.48 -1.78
N LEU A 470 -14.12 0.82 -1.72
CA LEU A 470 -15.36 1.39 -1.21
C LEU A 470 -15.27 1.58 0.30
N GLN A 471 -15.73 2.74 0.72
CA GLN A 471 -15.70 3.20 2.09
C GLN A 471 -17.08 3.68 2.54
N GLY A 472 -17.35 3.54 3.84
CA GLY A 472 -18.62 3.93 4.44
C GLY A 472 -19.67 2.81 4.61
N LEU A 473 -19.47 1.62 4.04
CA LEU A 473 -20.33 0.45 4.27
C LEU A 473 -20.11 -0.19 5.65
N LYS A 474 -21.13 -0.85 6.21
CA LYS A 474 -21.01 -1.60 7.48
C LYS A 474 -20.11 -2.82 7.38
N LYS A 475 -20.10 -3.48 6.23
CA LYS A 475 -19.23 -4.61 5.89
C LYS A 475 -18.57 -4.35 4.53
N PRO A 476 -17.32 -4.78 4.30
CA PRO A 476 -16.59 -4.42 3.09
C PRO A 476 -17.14 -5.14 1.86
N VAL A 477 -17.46 -4.35 0.84
CA VAL A 477 -17.76 -4.81 -0.51
C VAL A 477 -16.99 -3.88 -1.42
N ASN A 478 -16.12 -4.40 -2.27
CA ASN A 478 -15.28 -3.62 -3.16
C ASN A 478 -15.53 -3.96 -4.63
N ASP A 479 -15.39 -2.93 -5.46
CA ASP A 479 -15.61 -2.99 -6.90
C ASP A 479 -14.27 -2.88 -7.62
N LEU A 480 -14.02 -3.79 -8.55
CA LEU A 480 -12.90 -3.80 -9.44
C LEU A 480 -13.26 -3.03 -10.71
N SER A 481 -12.25 -2.44 -11.35
CA SER A 481 -12.39 -2.00 -12.72
C SER A 481 -12.53 -3.22 -13.64
N ARG A 482 -13.42 -3.16 -14.64
CA ARG A 482 -13.49 -4.19 -15.70
C ARG A 482 -12.16 -4.39 -16.44
N GLY A 483 -11.31 -3.36 -16.48
CA GLY A 483 -9.95 -3.42 -17.03
C GLY A 483 -8.86 -3.77 -16.01
N CYS A 484 -9.22 -4.32 -14.84
CA CYS A 484 -8.27 -4.69 -13.79
C CYS A 484 -7.28 -5.77 -14.27
N LEU A 485 -6.07 -5.69 -13.73
CA LEU A 485 -5.04 -6.70 -13.84
C LEU A 485 -5.16 -7.72 -12.70
N VAL A 486 -4.46 -8.85 -12.81
CA VAL A 486 -4.43 -9.87 -11.74
C VAL A 486 -3.92 -9.27 -10.43
N ASP A 487 -2.88 -8.43 -10.49
CA ASP A 487 -2.33 -7.78 -9.30
C ASP A 487 -3.31 -6.82 -8.64
N ASP A 488 -4.13 -6.10 -9.43
CA ASP A 488 -5.19 -5.23 -8.89
C ASP A 488 -6.20 -6.04 -8.06
N ILE A 489 -6.53 -7.26 -8.50
CA ILE A 489 -7.44 -8.17 -7.80
C ILE A 489 -6.80 -8.64 -6.50
N VAL A 490 -5.55 -9.09 -6.56
CA VAL A 490 -4.78 -9.54 -5.37
C VAL A 490 -4.72 -8.43 -4.32
N ASP A 491 -4.31 -7.23 -4.72
CA ASP A 491 -4.20 -6.08 -3.81
C ASP A 491 -5.58 -5.70 -3.23
N THR A 492 -6.63 -5.65 -4.06
CA THR A 492 -7.99 -5.31 -3.62
C THR A 492 -8.55 -6.33 -2.63
N VAL A 493 -8.26 -7.62 -2.82
CA VAL A 493 -8.65 -8.67 -1.87
C VAL A 493 -7.94 -8.51 -0.53
N ILE A 494 -6.64 -8.26 -0.53
CA ILE A 494 -5.87 -8.02 0.71
C ILE A 494 -6.43 -6.79 1.46
N LEU A 495 -6.69 -5.70 0.74
CA LEU A 495 -7.28 -4.49 1.32
C LEU A 495 -8.69 -4.75 1.87
N SER A 496 -9.51 -5.52 1.16
CA SER A 496 -10.87 -5.89 1.59
C SER A 496 -10.85 -6.74 2.86
N ALA A 497 -9.90 -7.67 2.98
CA ALA A 497 -9.69 -8.45 4.19
C ALA A 497 -9.31 -7.55 5.36
N ILE A 498 -8.38 -6.61 5.17
CA ILE A 498 -7.98 -5.65 6.21
C ILE A 498 -9.15 -4.76 6.64
N GLN A 499 -9.99 -4.29 5.71
CA GLN A 499 -11.20 -3.52 6.06
C GLN A 499 -12.19 -4.31 6.93
N ALA A 500 -12.13 -5.64 6.91
CA ALA A 500 -13.01 -6.53 7.67
C ALA A 500 -12.42 -6.98 9.01
N GLN A 501 -11.18 -6.60 9.32
CA GLN A 501 -10.54 -6.79 10.62
C GLN A 501 -11.08 -5.78 11.63
#